data_AF-A0A4Q4WU69-F1
#
_entry.id   AF-A0A4Q4WU69-F1
#
_cell.length_a   1.000
_cell.length_b   1.000
_cell.length_c   1.000
_cell.angle_alpha   90.00
_cell.angle_beta   90.00
_cell.angle_gamma   90.00
#
_symmetry.space_group_name_H-M   'P 1'
#
loop_
_entity.id
_entity.type
_entity.pdbx_description
1 polymer ?
#
loop_
_entity_poly.entity_id
_entity_poly.type
_entity_poly.pdbx_seq_one_letter_code
_entity_poly.pdbx_strand_id
1 'polypeptide(L)'
;MEKQDRFQARGSSTIADYDIGCRIPSVPESVFGGYNWFLSAIRFCRVISVAYETLFSVTASMNATESQLKAVNHVRGLLESWRQSIPVDFRPREQLHKGRLTDRRTKLAAVLTQYYYYHLIIALERLTLLLDRGDEARREESKRDLMHAARTIIELIRFVDAEPYTPIL
;
A
#
# COMPACT_ATOMS: atom_id res chain seq x y z
N MET A 1 7.36 7.13 6.65
CA MET A 1 6.19 7.47 7.49
C MET A 1 6.18 6.42 8.57
N GLU A 2 6.22 6.78 9.85
CA GLU A 2 6.55 5.84 10.95
C GLU A 2 5.80 4.51 10.87
N LYS A 3 4.49 4.52 10.61
CA LYS A 3 3.67 3.31 10.48
C LYS A 3 4.10 2.38 9.35
N GLN A 4 4.42 2.95 8.18
CA GLN A 4 4.99 2.21 7.06
C GLN A 4 6.31 1.58 7.47
N ASP A 5 7.19 2.37 8.08
CA ASP A 5 8.55 1.98 8.42
C ASP A 5 8.55 0.85 9.48
N ARG A 6 7.66 0.95 10.48
CA ARG A 6 7.45 -0.10 11.51
C ARG A 6 6.84 -1.36 10.94
N PHE A 7 5.87 -1.24 10.03
CA PHE A 7 5.29 -2.38 9.35
C PHE A 7 6.37 -3.18 8.58
N GLN A 8 7.27 -2.50 7.85
CA GLN A 8 8.40 -3.18 7.18
C GLN A 8 9.33 -3.86 8.19
N ALA A 9 9.58 -3.20 9.33
CA ALA A 9 10.40 -3.75 10.40
C ALA A 9 9.69 -4.85 11.22
N ARG A 10 8.44 -5.21 10.87
CA ARG A 10 7.60 -6.18 11.60
C ARG A 10 7.36 -5.79 13.07
N GLY A 11 7.57 -4.53 13.41
CA GLY A 11 7.36 -3.98 14.73
C GLY A 11 5.99 -3.30 14.85
N SER A 12 5.50 -3.17 16.08
CA SER A 12 4.34 -2.33 16.34
C SER A 12 4.68 -0.87 16.07
N SER A 13 3.69 -0.12 15.58
CA SER A 13 3.77 1.34 15.60
C SER A 13 3.81 1.82 17.04
N THR A 14 4.66 2.82 17.30
CA THR A 14 4.66 3.54 18.58
C THR A 14 3.48 4.50 18.70
N ILE A 15 2.76 4.76 17.61
CA ILE A 15 1.63 5.70 17.56
C ILE A 15 0.35 4.88 17.38
N ALA A 16 -0.37 4.67 18.48
CA ALA A 16 -1.65 3.99 18.43
C ALA A 16 -2.70 4.82 17.67
N ASP A 17 -3.53 4.18 16.84
CA ASP A 17 -4.53 4.90 16.04
C ASP A 17 -5.61 5.58 16.88
N TYR A 18 -5.94 5.03 18.06
CA TYR A 18 -6.91 5.61 18.97
C TYR A 18 -6.41 6.92 19.64
N ASP A 19 -5.09 7.15 19.66
CA ASP A 19 -4.49 8.39 20.16
C ASP A 19 -4.48 9.52 19.11
N ILE A 20 -4.87 9.24 17.86
CA ILE A 20 -4.92 10.21 16.77
C ILE A 20 -6.29 10.90 16.74
N GLY A 21 -6.48 11.85 17.66
CA GLY A 21 -7.71 12.64 17.78
C GLY A 21 -7.72 13.98 17.04
N CYS A 22 -6.61 14.38 16.40
CA CYS A 22 -6.49 15.71 15.80
C CYS A 22 -7.31 15.82 14.49
N ARG A 23 -7.85 17.02 14.25
CA ARG A 23 -8.42 17.36 12.93
C ARG A 23 -7.29 17.33 11.91
N ILE A 24 -7.53 16.68 10.78
CA ILE A 24 -6.55 16.63 9.69
C ILE A 24 -6.36 18.08 9.17
N PRO A 25 -5.13 18.61 9.22
CA PRO A 25 -4.88 19.97 8.76
C PRO A 25 -5.11 20.07 7.25
N SER A 26 -5.59 21.23 6.81
CA SER A 26 -5.60 21.55 5.39
C SER A 26 -4.17 21.82 4.95
N VAL A 27 -3.68 21.04 3.98
CA VAL A 27 -2.34 21.16 3.40
C VAL A 27 -2.47 21.32 1.88
N PRO A 28 -2.74 22.55 1.38
CA PRO A 28 -2.97 22.79 -0.04
C PRO A 28 -1.81 22.33 -0.94
N GLU A 29 -0.58 22.37 -0.43
CA GLU A 29 0.64 21.95 -1.13
C GLU A 29 0.70 20.45 -1.41
N SER A 30 -0.15 19.67 -0.72
CA SER A 30 -0.29 18.23 -0.92
C SER A 30 -1.41 17.84 -1.89
N VAL A 31 -2.07 18.83 -2.50
CA VAL A 31 -3.15 18.63 -3.46
C VAL A 31 -2.61 18.73 -4.88
N PHE A 32 -2.68 17.62 -5.62
CA PHE A 32 -2.18 17.51 -6.99
C PHE A 32 -3.33 17.20 -7.95
N GLY A 33 -3.77 18.18 -8.74
CA GLY A 33 -4.86 17.95 -9.72
C GLY A 33 -6.15 17.41 -9.10
N GLY A 34 -6.49 17.84 -7.88
CA GLY A 34 -7.65 17.35 -7.11
C GLY A 34 -7.35 16.12 -6.24
N TYR A 35 -6.16 15.53 -6.32
CA TYR A 35 -5.72 14.46 -5.43
C TYR A 35 -5.07 15.03 -4.17
N ASN A 36 -5.76 14.95 -3.02
CA ASN A 36 -5.17 15.23 -1.71
C ASN A 36 -4.32 14.03 -1.26
N TRP A 37 -3.04 14.06 -1.60
CA TRP A 37 -2.11 12.96 -1.33
C TRP A 37 -1.88 12.76 0.17
N PHE A 38 -1.79 13.84 0.96
CA PHE A 38 -1.55 13.75 2.40
C PHE A 38 -2.70 13.02 3.12
N LEU A 39 -3.95 13.39 2.80
CA LEU A 39 -5.13 12.71 3.34
C LEU A 39 -5.18 11.24 2.92
N SER A 40 -4.85 10.95 1.66
CA SER A 40 -4.79 9.58 1.14
C SER A 40 -3.74 8.75 1.87
N ALA A 41 -2.56 9.31 2.11
CA ALA A 41 -1.46 8.68 2.83
C ALA A 41 -1.84 8.37 4.29
N ILE A 42 -2.51 9.29 4.98
CA ILE A 42 -3.05 9.07 6.34
C ILE A 42 -4.05 7.90 6.34
N ARG A 43 -4.99 7.89 5.39
CA ARG A 43 -5.98 6.81 5.27
C ARG A 43 -5.30 5.47 5.02
N PHE A 44 -4.28 5.43 4.18
CA PHE A 44 -3.50 4.23 3.93
C PHE A 44 -2.77 3.73 5.18
N CYS A 45 -2.16 4.63 5.97
CA CYS A 45 -1.53 4.24 7.23
C CYS A 45 -2.50 3.56 8.20
N ARG A 46 -3.77 3.98 8.23
CA ARG A 46 -4.81 3.30 9.03
C ARG A 46 -5.10 1.89 8.51
N VAL A 47 -5.17 1.71 7.18
CA VAL A 47 -5.31 0.38 6.59
C VAL A 47 -4.14 -0.53 6.99
N ILE A 48 -2.91 0.01 6.99
CA ILE A 48 -1.72 -0.74 7.40
C ILE A 48 -1.75 -1.09 8.89
N SER A 49 -2.17 -0.19 9.78
CA SER A 49 -2.31 -0.53 11.19
C SER A 49 -3.27 -1.68 11.41
N VAL A 50 -4.44 -1.63 10.77
CA VAL A 50 -5.43 -2.72 10.82
C VAL A 50 -4.83 -4.01 10.28
N ALA A 51 -4.12 -3.95 9.14
CA ALA A 51 -3.44 -5.10 8.58
C ALA A 51 -2.41 -5.68 9.57
N TYR A 52 -1.59 -4.84 10.20
CA TYR A 52 -0.62 -5.28 11.19
C TYR A 52 -1.29 -5.98 12.36
N GLU A 53 -2.25 -5.32 13.00
CA GLU A 53 -2.92 -5.82 14.20
C GLU A 53 -3.63 -7.15 13.94
N THR A 54 -4.32 -7.27 12.80
CA THR A 54 -5.20 -8.41 12.49
C THR A 54 -4.52 -9.54 11.74
N LEU A 55 -3.39 -9.30 11.07
CA LEU A 55 -2.71 -10.30 10.23
C LEU A 55 -1.24 -10.55 10.55
N PHE A 56 -0.48 -9.50 10.89
CA PHE A 56 0.99 -9.59 10.95
C PHE A 56 1.58 -9.47 12.37
N SER A 57 0.75 -9.22 13.38
CA SER A 57 1.13 -9.25 14.78
C SER A 57 1.35 -10.69 15.26
N VAL A 58 2.13 -10.85 16.34
CA VAL A 58 2.35 -12.17 16.97
C VAL A 58 1.01 -12.77 17.38
N THR A 59 0.16 -11.99 18.04
CA THR A 59 -1.18 -12.44 18.47
C THR A 59 -2.04 -12.85 17.27
N ALA A 60 -2.02 -12.08 16.18
CA ALA A 60 -2.76 -12.44 14.97
C ALA A 60 -2.28 -13.74 14.34
N SER A 61 -0.98 -14.04 14.41
CA SER A 61 -0.42 -15.28 13.86
C SER A 61 -0.89 -16.55 14.58
N MET A 62 -1.38 -16.42 15.82
CA MET A 62 -1.92 -17.51 16.63
C MET A 62 -3.39 -17.82 16.36
N ASN A 63 -4.09 -16.99 15.59
CA ASN A 63 -5.48 -17.22 15.24
C ASN A 63 -5.63 -18.42 14.29
N ALA A 64 -6.80 -19.05 14.32
CA ALA A 64 -7.14 -20.12 13.37
C ALA A 64 -7.07 -19.61 11.92
N THR A 65 -6.65 -20.49 11.00
CA THR A 65 -6.49 -20.18 9.57
C THR A 65 -7.75 -19.56 8.96
N GLU A 66 -8.94 -20.06 9.31
CA GLU A 66 -10.21 -19.51 8.81
C GLU A 66 -10.42 -18.05 9.25
N SER A 67 -10.10 -17.72 10.50
CA SER A 67 -10.16 -16.36 11.02
C SER A 67 -9.14 -15.45 10.35
N GLN A 68 -7.93 -15.95 10.10
CA GLN A 68 -6.90 -15.20 9.36
C GLN A 68 -7.32 -14.92 7.92
N LEU A 69 -7.92 -15.90 7.22
CA LEU A 69 -8.45 -15.70 5.88
C LEU A 69 -9.60 -14.68 5.84
N LYS A 70 -10.49 -14.67 6.85
CA LYS A 70 -11.51 -13.63 7.00
C LYS A 70 -10.88 -12.25 7.19
N ALA A 71 -9.85 -12.15 8.03
CA ALA A 71 -9.10 -10.91 8.23
C ALA A 71 -8.39 -10.44 6.95
N VAL A 72 -7.84 -11.37 6.13
CA VAL A 72 -7.24 -11.03 4.82
C VAL A 72 -8.28 -10.38 3.92
N ASN A 73 -9.48 -10.98 3.82
CA ASN A 73 -10.56 -10.43 3.00
C ASN A 73 -11.03 -9.06 3.51
N HIS A 74 -11.09 -8.87 4.83
CA HIS A 74 -11.40 -7.58 5.43
C HIS A 74 -10.38 -6.50 5.03
N VAL A 75 -9.08 -6.78 5.18
CA VAL A 75 -8.01 -5.84 4.81
C VAL A 75 -7.99 -5.56 3.30
N ARG A 76 -8.24 -6.56 2.45
CA ARG A 76 -8.42 -6.36 1.00
C ARG A 76 -9.55 -5.38 0.71
N GLY A 77 -10.69 -5.52 1.39
CA GLY A 77 -11.82 -4.60 1.25
C GLY A 77 -11.48 -3.16 1.64
N LEU A 78 -10.75 -2.98 2.75
CA LEU A 78 -10.27 -1.66 3.17
C LEU A 78 -9.29 -1.04 2.16
N LEU A 79 -8.34 -1.84 1.65
CA LEU A 79 -7.37 -1.41 0.65
C LEU A 79 -8.06 -1.01 -0.66
N GLU A 80 -9.05 -1.77 -1.12
CA GLU A 80 -9.80 -1.46 -2.33
C GLU A 80 -10.66 -0.22 -2.15
N SER A 81 -11.32 -0.04 -1.00
CA SER A 81 -12.04 1.20 -0.68
C SER A 81 -11.12 2.42 -0.70
N TRP A 82 -9.92 2.30 -0.12
CA TRP A 82 -8.91 3.34 -0.21
C TRP A 82 -8.51 3.62 -1.66
N ARG A 83 -8.25 2.58 -2.47
CA ARG A 83 -7.92 2.70 -3.90
C ARG A 83 -8.98 3.47 -4.67
N GLN A 84 -10.25 3.14 -4.47
CA GLN A 84 -11.37 3.78 -5.17
C GLN A 84 -11.54 5.26 -4.80
N SER A 85 -11.13 5.65 -3.59
CA SER A 85 -11.16 7.05 -3.16
C SER A 85 -10.14 7.95 -3.88
N ILE A 86 -9.16 7.35 -4.57
CA ILE A 86 -8.11 8.07 -5.30
C ILE A 86 -8.62 8.43 -6.71
N PRO A 87 -8.36 9.66 -7.21
CA PRO A 87 -8.68 10.05 -8.58
C PRO A 87 -8.00 9.15 -9.61
N VAL A 88 -8.68 8.90 -10.74
CA VAL A 88 -8.26 7.94 -11.78
C VAL A 88 -6.81 8.13 -12.22
N ASP A 89 -6.35 9.37 -12.39
CA ASP A 89 -4.99 9.68 -12.84
C ASP A 89 -3.88 9.21 -11.90
N PHE A 90 -4.19 8.99 -10.63
CA PHE A 90 -3.25 8.56 -9.59
C PHE A 90 -3.55 7.15 -9.09
N ARG A 91 -4.67 6.57 -9.52
CA ARG A 91 -5.25 5.37 -8.93
C ARG A 91 -4.43 4.12 -9.27
N PRO A 92 -4.10 3.29 -8.29
CA PRO A 92 -3.52 1.98 -8.54
C PRO A 92 -4.37 1.11 -9.47
N ARG A 93 -3.72 0.30 -10.30
CA ARG A 93 -4.29 -0.51 -11.40
C ARG A 93 -4.77 0.27 -12.63
N GLU A 94 -4.82 1.61 -12.56
CA GLU A 94 -5.02 2.45 -13.75
C GLU A 94 -3.67 2.81 -14.38
N GLN A 95 -3.66 3.10 -15.68
CA GLN A 95 -2.44 3.55 -16.35
C GLN A 95 -2.06 4.97 -15.90
N LEU A 96 -0.81 5.14 -15.44
CA LEU A 96 -0.28 6.46 -15.13
C LEU A 96 -0.03 7.25 -16.42
N HIS A 97 -0.80 8.32 -16.60
CA HIS A 97 -0.67 9.21 -17.75
C HIS A 97 0.56 10.11 -17.58
N LYS A 98 1.69 9.74 -18.19
CA LYS A 98 2.96 10.49 -18.11
C LYS A 98 2.79 11.98 -18.45
N GLY A 99 1.90 12.32 -19.39
CA GLY A 99 1.61 13.70 -19.77
C GLY A 99 0.91 14.54 -18.68
N ARG A 100 0.26 13.91 -17.69
CA ARG A 100 -0.36 14.59 -16.53
C ARG A 100 0.59 14.70 -15.34
N LEU A 101 1.66 13.90 -15.31
CA LEU A 101 2.68 13.93 -14.28
C LEU A 101 3.83 14.87 -14.70
N THR A 102 3.54 16.18 -14.79
CA THR A 102 4.47 17.16 -15.34
C THR A 102 5.56 17.58 -14.34
N ASP A 103 5.21 17.75 -13.07
CA ASP A 103 6.15 18.16 -12.02
C ASP A 103 6.64 17.01 -11.12
N ARG A 104 7.84 17.17 -10.54
CA ARG A 104 8.50 16.15 -9.70
C ARG A 104 7.66 15.74 -8.48
N ARG A 105 6.91 16.67 -7.87
CA ARG A 105 6.13 16.37 -6.65
C ARG A 105 4.89 15.55 -6.99
N THR A 106 4.19 15.91 -8.05
CA THR A 106 3.05 15.13 -8.58
C THR A 106 3.49 13.73 -9.01
N LYS A 107 4.63 13.62 -9.72
CA LYS A 107 5.25 12.31 -10.06
C LYS A 107 5.50 11.48 -8.79
N LEU A 108 6.16 12.05 -7.80
CA LEU A 108 6.48 11.37 -6.55
C LEU A 108 5.21 10.91 -5.82
N ALA A 109 4.20 11.77 -5.71
CA ALA A 109 2.92 11.44 -5.10
C ALA A 109 2.22 10.28 -5.82
N ALA A 110 2.21 10.27 -7.15
CA ALA A 110 1.68 9.18 -7.96
C ALA A 110 2.45 7.87 -7.71
N VAL A 111 3.78 7.91 -7.79
CA VAL A 111 4.64 6.73 -7.57
C VAL A 111 4.46 6.15 -6.17
N LEU A 112 4.48 7.00 -5.13
CA LEU A 112 4.27 6.55 -3.75
C LEU A 112 2.88 5.93 -3.55
N THR A 113 1.86 6.49 -4.18
CA THR A 113 0.48 5.96 -4.11
C THR A 113 0.41 4.55 -4.72
N GLN A 114 1.06 4.33 -5.86
CA GLN A 114 1.14 3.00 -6.46
C GLN A 114 1.93 2.03 -5.59
N TYR A 115 3.08 2.48 -5.06
CA TYR A 115 3.94 1.68 -4.20
C TYR A 115 3.20 1.21 -2.94
N TYR A 116 2.47 2.10 -2.27
CA TYR A 116 1.65 1.77 -1.10
C TYR A 116 0.65 0.65 -1.40
N TYR A 117 -0.07 0.76 -2.52
CA TYR A 117 -1.02 -0.26 -2.92
C TYR A 117 -0.37 -1.63 -3.14
N TYR A 118 0.65 -1.68 -4.01
CA TYR A 118 1.26 -2.94 -4.39
C TYR A 118 2.10 -3.55 -3.28
N HIS A 119 2.64 -2.74 -2.38
CA HIS A 119 3.31 -3.21 -1.17
C HIS A 119 2.35 -4.04 -0.30
N LEU A 120 1.15 -3.54 -0.02
CA LEU A 120 0.18 -4.28 0.79
C LEU A 120 -0.42 -5.47 0.03
N ILE A 121 -0.68 -5.35 -1.27
CA ILE A 121 -1.08 -6.51 -2.11
C ILE A 121 -0.06 -7.64 -1.98
N ILE A 122 1.24 -7.36 -2.15
CA ILE A 122 2.28 -8.40 -2.05
C ILE A 122 2.26 -9.08 -0.69
N ALA A 123 2.09 -8.32 0.40
CA ALA A 123 2.01 -8.88 1.74
C ALA A 123 0.77 -9.79 1.92
N LEU A 124 -0.39 -9.36 1.43
CA LEU A 124 -1.65 -10.11 1.52
C LEU A 124 -1.63 -11.38 0.66
N GLU A 125 -1.13 -11.31 -0.56
CA GLU A 125 -1.05 -12.47 -1.46
C GLU A 125 -0.06 -13.51 -0.92
N ARG A 126 1.10 -13.08 -0.38
CA ARG A 126 2.05 -13.99 0.27
C ARG A 126 1.44 -14.69 1.48
N LEU A 127 0.69 -13.96 2.31
CA LEU A 127 0.01 -14.55 3.45
C LEU A 127 -1.09 -15.53 3.00
N THR A 128 -1.86 -15.18 1.97
CA THR A 128 -2.89 -16.05 1.39
C THR A 128 -2.30 -17.37 0.92
N LEU A 129 -1.18 -17.33 0.19
CA LEU A 129 -0.47 -18.52 -0.28
C LEU A 129 0.07 -19.40 0.85
N LEU A 130 0.39 -18.82 2.01
CA LEU A 130 0.86 -19.57 3.19
C LEU A 130 -0.29 -20.28 3.90
N LEU A 131 -1.42 -19.58 4.05
CA LEU A 131 -2.59 -20.03 4.79
C LEU A 131 -3.39 -21.07 4.01
N ASP A 132 -3.48 -20.92 2.70
CA ASP A 132 -4.33 -21.76 1.88
C ASP A 132 -3.55 -22.68 0.96
N ARG A 133 -3.49 -23.95 1.36
CA ARG A 133 -2.82 -25.02 0.63
C ARG A 133 -3.78 -25.85 -0.24
N GLY A 134 -5.09 -25.61 -0.14
CA GLY A 134 -6.12 -26.47 -0.73
C GLY A 134 -6.87 -25.89 -1.92
N ASP A 135 -7.01 -24.56 -2.02
CA ASP A 135 -7.71 -23.92 -3.14
C ASP A 135 -6.72 -23.51 -4.25
N GLU A 136 -6.67 -24.32 -5.31
CA GLU A 136 -5.79 -24.07 -6.46
C GLU A 136 -6.16 -22.79 -7.21
N ALA A 137 -7.46 -22.44 -7.29
CA ALA A 137 -7.92 -21.25 -8.00
C ALA A 137 -7.46 -19.97 -7.29
N ARG A 138 -7.66 -19.89 -5.96
CA ARG A 138 -7.18 -18.75 -5.15
C ARG A 138 -5.66 -18.63 -5.19
N ARG A 139 -4.96 -19.76 -5.22
CA ARG A 139 -3.51 -19.80 -5.32
C ARG A 139 -2.99 -19.24 -6.65
N GLU A 140 -3.62 -19.63 -7.76
CA GLU A 140 -3.28 -19.10 -9.08
C GLU A 140 -3.61 -17.61 -9.22
N GLU A 141 -4.73 -17.15 -8.66
CA GLU A 141 -5.06 -15.72 -8.58
C GLU A 141 -3.99 -14.95 -7.79
N SER A 142 -3.61 -15.44 -6.60
CA SER A 142 -2.58 -14.79 -5.77
C SER A 142 -1.24 -14.68 -6.49
N LYS A 143 -0.84 -15.71 -7.26
CA LYS A 143 0.37 -15.68 -8.09
C LYS A 143 0.28 -14.64 -9.20
N ARG A 144 -0.86 -14.53 -9.88
CA ARG A 144 -1.08 -13.52 -10.93
C ARG A 144 -0.98 -12.12 -10.37
N ASP A 145 -1.60 -11.87 -9.22
CA ASP A 145 -1.54 -10.57 -8.55
C ASP A 145 -0.12 -10.23 -8.08
N LEU A 146 0.64 -11.21 -7.57
CA LEU A 146 2.06 -11.02 -7.25
C LEU A 146 2.90 -10.68 -8.47
N MET A 147 2.72 -11.39 -9.59
CA MET A 147 3.44 -11.10 -10.84
C MET A 147 3.10 -9.70 -11.37
N HIS A 148 1.82 -9.33 -11.33
CA HIS A 148 1.38 -8.00 -11.73
C HIS A 148 2.02 -6.93 -10.83
N ALA A 149 1.92 -7.07 -9.50
CA ALA A 149 2.51 -6.15 -8.55
C ALA A 149 4.03 -5.98 -8.77
N ALA A 150 4.75 -7.09 -8.97
CA ALA A 150 6.19 -7.05 -9.23
C ALA A 150 6.53 -6.29 -10.52
N ARG A 151 5.80 -6.56 -11.62
CA ARG A 151 5.98 -5.84 -12.89
C ARG A 151 5.73 -4.35 -12.73
N THR A 152 4.63 -3.97 -12.07
CA THR A 152 4.31 -2.56 -11.86
C THR A 152 5.38 -1.87 -11.01
N ILE A 153 5.89 -2.51 -9.95
CA ILE A 153 6.98 -1.93 -9.14
C ILE A 153 8.23 -1.68 -10.00
N ILE A 154 8.61 -2.62 -10.86
CA ILE A 154 9.75 -2.45 -11.77
C ILE A 154 9.54 -1.27 -12.73
N GLU A 155 8.32 -1.10 -13.25
CA GLU A 155 7.97 0.04 -14.10
C GLU A 155 8.04 1.37 -13.33
N LEU A 156 7.63 1.38 -12.06
CA LEU A 156 7.67 2.55 -11.19
C LEU A 156 9.08 3.00 -10.85
N ILE A 157 10.04 2.07 -10.74
CA ILE A 157 11.46 2.41 -10.49
C ILE A 157 11.99 3.36 -11.58
N ARG A 158 11.48 3.27 -12.81
CA ARG A 158 11.89 4.17 -13.92
C ARG A 158 11.50 5.63 -13.72
N PHE A 159 10.60 5.92 -12.77
CA PHE A 159 10.19 7.28 -12.41
C PHE A 159 10.97 7.84 -11.21
N VAL A 160 11.77 7.00 -10.53
CA VAL A 160 12.70 7.44 -9.51
C VAL A 160 13.98 7.80 -10.23
N ASP A 161 14.15 9.10 -10.52
CA ASP A 161 15.39 9.59 -11.12
C ASP A 161 16.58 9.18 -10.23
N ALA A 162 17.55 8.44 -10.79
CA ALA A 162 18.84 8.26 -10.14
C ALA A 162 19.51 9.65 -10.14
N GLU A 163 19.70 10.24 -8.97
CA GLU A 163 20.45 11.49 -8.87
C GLU A 163 21.86 11.26 -9.45
N PRO A 164 22.41 12.19 -10.27
CA PRO A 164 23.69 12.03 -10.96
C PRO A 164 24.93 11.94 -10.03
N TYR A 165 24.73 11.76 -8.73
CA TYR A 165 25.78 11.67 -7.71
C TYR A 165 25.97 10.25 -7.14
N THR A 166 25.44 9.20 -7.75
CA THR A 166 26.00 7.86 -7.52
C THR A 166 27.29 7.74 -8.32
N PRO A 167 28.49 7.85 -7.72
CA PRO A 167 29.71 7.51 -8.42
C PRO A 167 29.59 6.07 -8.90
N ILE A 168 29.80 5.88 -10.19
CA ILE A 168 29.97 4.57 -10.79
C ILE A 168 31.27 4.04 -10.17
N LEU A 169 31.15 3.04 -9.29
CA LEU A 169 32.29 2.23 -8.84
C LEU A 169 32.77 1.36 -9.99
#